data_AF-A0P5M6-F1
#
_entry.id   AF-A0P5M6-F1
#
_cell.length_a   1.000
_cell.length_b   1.000
_cell.length_c   1.000
_cell.angle_alpha   90.00
_cell.angle_beta   90.00
_cell.angle_gamma   90.00
#
_symmetry.space_group_name_H-M   'P 1'
#
loop_
_entity.id
_entity.type
_entity.pdbx_description
1 polymer ?
#
loop_
_entity_poly.entity_id
_entity_poly.type
_entity_poly.pdbx_seq_one_letter_code
_entity_poly.pdbx_strand_id
1 'polypeptide(L)'
;MIWLNKQSLIQLSFLVILVTGIINGWVVLMNIEGAMAQRVIGSDLFFPPPYVIGSVWTLLMLGLAFCFNRLHNKKSYQTSVLFLFFACVAYPIYTFGFSSIKIMFAGNLVIIVFATFLSGVVFEKFRYLASIILLIPIWVVFVTYHMFFIY
;
A
#
# COMPACT_ATOMS: atom_id res chain seq x y z
N MET A 1 12.29 -9.43 -13.88
CA MET A 1 11.20 -10.37 -13.50
C MET A 1 11.68 -11.82 -13.32
N ILE A 2 12.58 -12.33 -14.17
CA ILE A 2 13.05 -13.73 -14.13
C ILE A 2 13.67 -14.12 -12.76
N TRP A 3 14.40 -13.20 -12.09
CA TRP A 3 15.01 -13.46 -10.78
C TRP A 3 13.98 -13.56 -9.64
N LEU A 4 13.00 -12.64 -9.59
CA LEU A 4 11.95 -12.62 -8.56
C LEU A 4 11.08 -13.89 -8.61
N ASN A 5 10.86 -14.45 -9.81
CA ASN A 5 10.09 -15.68 -9.98
C ASN A 5 10.78 -16.94 -9.44
N LYS A 6 12.08 -16.87 -9.16
CA LYS A 6 12.86 -17.97 -8.56
C LYS A 6 12.90 -17.90 -7.03
N GLN A 7 12.41 -16.81 -6.44
CA GLN A 7 12.49 -16.60 -5.00
C GLN A 7 11.38 -17.36 -4.27
N SER A 8 11.72 -17.91 -3.10
CA SER A 8 10.73 -18.49 -2.19
C SER A 8 9.87 -17.40 -1.57
N LEU A 9 8.70 -17.77 -1.05
CA LEU A 9 7.84 -16.84 -0.30
C LEU A 9 8.59 -16.19 0.86
N ILE A 10 9.44 -16.94 1.55
CA ILE A 10 10.24 -16.44 2.67
C ILE A 10 11.18 -15.32 2.20
N GLN A 11 11.90 -15.53 1.10
CA GLN A 11 12.80 -14.51 0.53
C GLN A 11 12.04 -13.25 0.11
N LEU A 12 10.87 -13.41 -0.51
CA LEU A 12 10.01 -12.28 -0.87
C LEU A 12 9.51 -11.53 0.36
N SER A 13 9.07 -12.25 1.40
CA SER A 13 8.63 -11.63 2.66
C SER A 13 9.75 -10.84 3.34
N PHE A 14 10.97 -11.39 3.38
CA PHE A 14 12.14 -10.65 3.88
C PHE A 14 12.42 -9.38 3.07
N LEU A 15 12.34 -9.46 1.74
CA LEU A 15 12.51 -8.29 0.88
C LEU A 15 11.44 -7.24 1.16
N VAL A 16 10.18 -7.63 1.34
CA VAL A 16 9.09 -6.72 1.70
C VAL A 16 9.37 -6.05 3.02
N ILE A 17 9.70 -6.81 4.08
CA ILE A 17 9.99 -6.26 5.41
C ILE A 17 11.17 -5.28 5.36
N LEU A 18 12.20 -5.59 4.58
CA LEU A 18 13.34 -4.69 4.39
C LEU A 18 12.90 -3.39 3.70
N VAL A 19 12.17 -3.48 2.60
CA VAL A 19 11.69 -2.31 1.84
C VAL A 19 10.76 -1.45 2.68
N THR A 20 9.74 -2.04 3.31
CA THR A 20 8.78 -1.30 4.13
C THR A 20 9.43 -0.77 5.41
N GLY A 21 10.40 -1.48 5.98
CA GLY A 21 11.21 -1.01 7.10
C GLY A 21 12.02 0.25 6.77
N ILE A 22 12.69 0.27 5.61
CA ILE A 22 13.41 1.46 5.12
C ILE A 22 12.45 2.63 4.92
N ILE A 23 11.30 2.39 4.29
CA ILE A 23 10.29 3.41 4.03
C ILE A 23 9.71 3.97 5.33
N ASN A 24 9.31 3.11 6.26
CA ASN A 24 8.78 3.52 7.55
C ASN A 24 9.83 4.29 8.36
N GLY A 25 11.09 3.82 8.38
CA GLY A 25 12.19 4.53 9.02
C GLY A 25 12.43 5.91 8.39
N TRP A 26 12.35 6.02 7.07
CA TRP A 26 12.45 7.29 6.35
C TRP A 26 11.31 8.25 6.69
N VAL A 27 10.07 7.75 6.80
CA VAL A 27 8.89 8.53 7.21
C VAL A 27 9.06 9.09 8.63
N VAL A 28 9.57 8.29 9.55
CA VAL A 28 9.87 8.70 10.94
C VAL A 28 10.95 9.78 10.98
N LEU A 29 12.07 9.57 10.27
CA LEU A 29 13.19 10.52 10.22
C LEU A 29 12.79 11.90 9.69
N MET A 30 11.83 11.94 8.77
CA MET A 30 11.31 13.18 8.19
C MET A 30 10.24 13.86 9.05
N ASN A 31 9.94 13.33 10.24
CA ASN A 31 8.95 13.84 11.19
C ASN A 31 7.55 14.11 10.59
N ILE A 32 7.15 13.34 9.57
CA ILE A 32 5.81 13.43 8.98
C ILE A 32 4.74 13.11 10.02
N GLU A 33 5.08 12.21 10.95
CA GLU A 33 4.24 11.75 12.05
C GLU A 33 3.79 12.91 12.95
N GLY A 34 4.70 13.81 13.32
CA GLY A 34 4.41 14.99 14.14
C GLY A 34 3.53 16.01 13.41
N ALA A 35 3.75 16.20 12.11
CA ALA A 35 2.94 17.12 11.29
C ALA A 35 1.49 16.63 11.11
N MET A 36 1.28 15.31 11.00
CA MET A 36 -0.07 14.72 10.96
C MET A 36 -0.76 14.77 12.31
N ALA A 37 -0.06 14.36 13.38
CA ALA A 37 -0.65 14.35 14.72
C ALA A 37 -1.09 15.75 15.17
N GLN A 38 -0.29 16.78 14.91
CA GLN A 38 -0.64 18.16 15.28
C GLN A 38 -1.89 18.70 14.57
N ARG A 39 -2.16 18.28 13.33
CA ARG A 39 -3.35 18.73 12.58
C ARG A 39 -4.64 18.01 13.00
N VAL A 40 -4.52 16.80 13.55
CA VAL A 40 -5.68 15.98 13.98
C VAL A 40 -6.17 16.33 15.38
N ILE A 41 -5.33 16.92 16.24
CA ILE A 41 -5.67 17.29 17.63
C ILE A 41 -6.90 18.21 17.73
N GLY A 42 -7.33 18.84 16.63
CA GLY A 42 -8.56 19.65 16.56
C GLY A 42 -9.85 18.92 16.15
N SER A 43 -9.81 17.61 15.84
CA SER A 43 -10.96 16.85 15.37
C SER A 43 -11.27 15.66 16.27
N ASP A 44 -12.53 15.48 16.69
CA ASP A 44 -13.02 14.31 17.47
C ASP A 44 -13.01 12.98 16.67
N LEU A 45 -12.29 12.94 15.55
CA LEU A 45 -12.23 11.79 14.65
C LEU A 45 -11.11 10.84 15.06
N PHE A 46 -11.41 9.55 15.06
CA PHE A 46 -10.41 8.50 15.27
C PHE A 46 -9.36 8.55 14.17
N PHE A 47 -8.11 8.85 14.51
CA PHE A 47 -6.98 8.74 13.58
C PHE A 47 -5.98 7.73 14.13
N PRO A 48 -5.65 6.66 13.39
CA PRO A 48 -4.75 5.64 13.89
C PRO A 48 -3.34 6.21 14.09
N PRO A 49 -2.62 5.78 15.14
CA PRO A 49 -1.24 6.18 15.33
C PRO A 49 -0.35 5.84 14.12
N PRO A 50 0.69 6.63 13.83
CA PRO A 50 1.56 6.42 12.67
C PRO A 50 2.15 5.01 12.55
N TYR A 51 2.56 4.40 13.66
CA TYR A 51 3.07 3.03 13.68
C TYR A 51 2.01 1.99 13.25
N VAL A 52 0.72 2.23 13.51
CA VAL A 52 -0.37 1.38 13.04
C VAL A 52 -0.50 1.50 11.52
N ILE A 53 -0.43 2.72 10.99
CA ILE A 53 -0.49 2.98 9.54
C ILE A 53 0.64 2.25 8.81
N GLY A 54 1.89 2.39 9.28
CA GLY A 54 3.05 1.71 8.71
C GLY A 54 2.97 0.18 8.80
N SER A 55 2.38 -0.34 9.89
CA SER A 55 2.18 -1.78 10.09
C SER A 55 1.13 -2.35 9.13
N VAL A 56 0.00 -1.67 8.95
CA VAL A 56 -1.04 -2.10 8.01
C VAL A 56 -0.50 -2.11 6.58
N TRP A 57 0.23 -1.08 6.16
CA TRP A 57 0.88 -1.07 4.86
C TRP A 57 1.85 -2.25 4.70
N THR A 58 2.68 -2.54 5.71
CA THR A 58 3.60 -3.68 5.67
C THR A 58 2.86 -5.00 5.49
N LEU A 59 1.73 -5.19 6.19
CA LEU A 59 0.90 -6.39 6.07
C LEU A 59 0.29 -6.53 4.67
N LEU A 60 -0.22 -5.43 4.09
CA LEU A 60 -0.76 -5.41 2.73
C LEU A 60 0.32 -5.77 1.69
N MET A 61 1.54 -5.26 1.88
CA MET A 61 2.68 -5.58 1.02
C MET A 61 3.09 -7.05 1.11
N LEU A 62 3.05 -7.65 2.30
CA LEU A 62 3.25 -9.09 2.47
C LEU A 62 2.16 -9.89 1.76
N GLY A 63 0.91 -9.42 1.80
CA GLY A 63 -0.19 -9.98 1.02
C GLY A 63 0.09 -9.95 -0.49
N LEU A 64 0.63 -8.85 -1.02
CA LEU A 64 1.03 -8.75 -2.43
C LEU A 64 2.19 -9.69 -2.77
N ALA A 65 3.20 -9.82 -1.91
CA ALA A 65 4.29 -10.78 -2.10
C ALA A 65 3.77 -12.22 -2.14
N PHE A 66 2.82 -12.55 -1.27
CA PHE A 66 2.12 -13.83 -1.30
C PHE A 66 1.36 -14.05 -2.61
N CYS A 67 0.60 -13.05 -3.08
CA CYS A 67 -0.11 -13.12 -4.36
C CYS A 67 0.86 -13.30 -5.53
N PHE A 68 1.96 -12.54 -5.55
CA PHE A 68 3.00 -12.63 -6.57
C PHE A 68 3.61 -14.02 -6.65
N ASN A 69 3.92 -14.63 -5.49
CA ASN A 69 4.47 -15.97 -5.41
C ASN A 69 3.48 -17.04 -5.88
N ARG A 70 2.20 -16.94 -5.47
CA ARG A 70 1.17 -17.91 -5.85
C ARG A 70 0.74 -17.85 -7.31
N LEU A 71 0.86 -16.68 -7.93
CA LEU A 71 0.61 -16.47 -9.35
C LEU A 71 1.79 -16.89 -10.25
N HIS A 72 2.69 -17.76 -9.76
CA HIS A 72 3.83 -18.25 -10.54
C HIS A 72 3.36 -18.80 -11.91
N ASN A 73 4.15 -18.53 -12.95
CA ASN A 73 3.84 -18.85 -14.35
C ASN A 73 2.64 -18.10 -14.97
N LYS A 74 2.03 -17.14 -14.26
CA LYS A 74 1.01 -16.24 -14.81
C LYS A 74 1.57 -14.82 -14.97
N LYS A 75 2.45 -14.64 -15.95
CA LYS A 75 3.26 -13.42 -16.16
C LYS A 75 2.46 -12.12 -16.13
N SER A 76 1.28 -12.08 -16.76
CA SER A 76 0.43 -10.87 -16.79
C SER A 76 -0.06 -10.48 -15.39
N TYR A 77 -0.58 -11.43 -14.60
CA TYR A 77 -1.03 -11.16 -13.23
C TYR A 77 0.14 -10.79 -12.31
N GLN A 78 1.26 -11.51 -12.40
CA GLN A 78 2.46 -11.20 -11.60
C GLN A 78 2.99 -9.80 -11.88
N THR A 79 3.02 -9.38 -13.15
CA THR A 79 3.47 -8.04 -13.54
C THR A 79 2.54 -6.98 -12.94
N SER A 80 1.23 -7.22 -12.97
CA SER A 80 0.24 -6.28 -12.44
C SER A 80 0.31 -6.17 -10.92
N VAL A 81 0.49 -7.29 -10.22
CA VAL A 81 0.71 -7.33 -8.76
C VAL A 81 2.00 -6.60 -8.39
N LEU A 82 3.07 -6.80 -9.15
CA LEU A 82 4.34 -6.11 -8.92
C LEU A 82 4.22 -4.60 -9.18
N PHE A 83 3.50 -4.18 -10.22
CA PHE A 83 3.21 -2.77 -10.47
C PHE A 83 2.40 -2.16 -9.31
N LEU A 84 1.37 -2.86 -8.82
CA LEU A 84 0.59 -2.42 -7.66
C LEU A 84 1.47 -2.27 -6.41
N PHE A 85 2.39 -3.22 -6.18
CA PHE A 85 3.36 -3.16 -5.09
C PHE A 85 4.19 -1.88 -5.17
N PHE A 86 4.77 -1.56 -6.34
CA PHE A 86 5.55 -0.34 -6.51
C PHE A 86 4.71 0.94 -6.36
N ALA A 87 3.49 0.96 -6.89
CA ALA A 87 2.57 2.08 -6.73
C ALA A 87 2.25 2.34 -5.25
N CYS A 88 2.05 1.29 -4.46
CA CYS A 88 1.83 1.40 -3.03
C CYS A 88 3.11 1.80 -2.27
N VAL A 89 4.29 1.34 -2.70
CA VAL A 89 5.59 1.75 -2.12
C VAL A 89 5.87 3.24 -2.36
N ALA A 90 5.40 3.77 -3.49
CA ALA A 90 5.49 5.19 -3.79
C ALA A 90 4.50 6.07 -3.00
N TYR A 91 3.59 5.48 -2.22
CA TYR A 91 2.57 6.20 -1.45
C TYR A 91 3.12 7.33 -0.58
N PRO A 92 4.19 7.13 0.21
CA PRO A 92 4.77 8.21 0.98
C PRO A 92 5.18 9.38 0.09
N ILE A 93 5.78 9.14 -1.08
CA ILE A 93 6.37 10.18 -1.94
C ILE A 93 5.36 11.26 -2.33
N TYR A 94 4.13 10.88 -2.69
CA TYR A 94 3.10 11.85 -3.09
C TYR A 94 2.19 12.29 -1.92
N THR A 95 2.37 11.73 -0.73
CA THR A 95 1.74 12.19 0.52
C THR A 95 2.70 12.99 1.40
N PHE A 96 3.99 13.03 1.05
CA PHE A 96 5.06 13.72 1.77
C PHE A 96 4.74 15.22 1.89
N GLY A 97 4.63 15.67 3.14
CA GLY A 97 4.47 17.07 3.50
C GLY A 97 3.08 17.66 3.30
N PHE A 98 2.07 16.88 2.90
CA PHE A 98 0.70 17.38 2.66
C PHE A 98 0.74 18.73 1.93
N SER A 99 1.51 18.79 0.85
CA SER A 99 1.72 20.04 0.11
C SER A 99 0.60 20.28 -0.90
N SER A 100 0.01 19.21 -1.43
CA SER A 100 -1.09 19.28 -2.38
C SER A 100 -2.11 18.15 -2.19
N ILE A 101 -3.26 18.50 -1.63
CA ILE A 101 -4.42 17.61 -1.51
C ILE A 101 -4.81 16.98 -2.86
N LYS A 102 -4.69 17.73 -3.96
CA LYS A 102 -5.04 17.27 -5.32
C LYS A 102 -4.17 16.09 -5.78
N ILE A 103 -2.86 16.15 -5.52
CA ILE A 103 -1.93 15.10 -5.92
C ILE A 103 -2.17 13.84 -5.09
N MET A 104 -2.43 14.00 -3.79
CA MET A 104 -2.76 12.89 -2.90
C MET A 104 -4.04 12.18 -3.32
N PHE A 105 -5.11 12.93 -3.61
CA PHE A 105 -6.36 12.36 -4.11
C PHE A 105 -6.18 11.64 -5.43
N ALA A 106 -5.45 12.24 -6.38
CA ALA A 106 -5.18 11.61 -7.67
C ALA A 106 -4.40 10.30 -7.49
N GLY A 107 -3.34 10.30 -6.66
CA GLY A 107 -2.54 9.11 -6.37
C GLY A 107 -3.37 7.98 -5.73
N ASN A 108 -4.15 8.31 -4.71
CA ASN A 108 -5.03 7.34 -4.04
C ASN A 108 -6.10 6.80 -4.97
N LEU A 109 -6.71 7.65 -5.81
CA LEU A 109 -7.72 7.23 -6.77
C LEU A 109 -7.14 6.25 -7.80
N VAL A 110 -5.92 6.50 -8.29
CA VAL A 110 -5.22 5.58 -9.20
C VAL A 110 -5.00 4.22 -8.53
N ILE A 111 -4.56 4.19 -7.25
CA ILE A 111 -4.39 2.93 -6.52
C ILE A 111 -5.74 2.22 -6.33
N ILE A 112 -6.79 2.95 -5.93
CA ILE A 112 -8.13 2.37 -5.72
C ILE A 112 -8.64 1.73 -7.01
N VAL A 113 -8.62 2.48 -8.12
CA VAL A 113 -9.11 1.99 -9.42
C VAL A 113 -8.28 0.80 -9.87
N PHE A 114 -6.95 0.91 -9.85
CA PHE A 114 -6.08 -0.16 -10.33
C PHE A 114 -6.16 -1.43 -9.48
N ALA A 115 -6.15 -1.30 -8.15
CA ALA A 115 -6.23 -2.45 -7.25
C ALA A 115 -7.60 -3.13 -7.30
N THR A 116 -8.69 -2.37 -7.40
CA THR A 116 -10.05 -2.93 -7.55
C THR A 116 -10.18 -3.64 -8.89
N PHE A 117 -9.70 -3.03 -9.98
CA PHE A 117 -9.68 -3.67 -11.31
C PHE A 117 -8.87 -4.98 -11.29
N LEU A 118 -7.65 -4.95 -10.73
CA LEU A 118 -6.81 -6.13 -10.62
C LEU A 118 -7.45 -7.21 -9.76
N SER A 119 -8.08 -6.85 -8.65
CA SER A 119 -8.84 -7.79 -7.81
C SER A 119 -9.96 -8.47 -8.63
N GLY A 120 -10.77 -7.69 -9.36
CA GLY A 120 -11.84 -8.23 -10.21
C GLY A 120 -11.31 -9.19 -11.29
N VAL A 121 -10.22 -8.81 -11.97
CA VAL A 121 -9.57 -9.65 -12.99
C VAL A 121 -9.02 -10.95 -12.40
N VAL A 122 -8.50 -10.92 -11.17
CA VAL A 122 -7.98 -12.11 -10.48
C VAL A 122 -9.10 -12.97 -9.89
N PHE A 123 -10.25 -12.37 -9.56
CA PHE A 123 -11.36 -13.03 -8.85
C PHE A 123 -11.93 -14.23 -9.60
N GLU A 124 -12.04 -14.14 -10.93
CA GLU A 124 -12.60 -15.22 -11.77
C GLU A 124 -11.83 -16.53 -11.61
N LYS A 125 -10.50 -16.47 -11.44
CA LYS A 125 -9.63 -17.65 -11.40
C LYS A 125 -9.08 -17.95 -10.01
N PHE A 126 -8.90 -16.94 -9.17
CA PHE A 126 -8.21 -17.04 -7.89
C PHE A 126 -8.90 -16.17 -6.81
N ARG A 127 -10.13 -16.55 -6.43
CA ARG A 127 -10.96 -15.80 -5.46
C ARG A 127 -10.21 -15.38 -4.19
N TYR A 128 -9.46 -16.30 -3.58
CA TYR A 128 -8.70 -16.01 -2.36
C TYR A 128 -7.63 -14.92 -2.57
N LEU A 129 -6.90 -14.96 -3.69
CA LEU A 129 -5.88 -13.95 -3.99
C LEU A 129 -6.52 -12.60 -4.32
N ALA A 130 -7.66 -12.62 -5.01
CA ALA A 130 -8.43 -11.41 -5.28
C ALA A 130 -8.89 -10.71 -3.99
N SER A 131 -9.35 -11.47 -3.00
CA SER A 131 -9.73 -10.92 -1.68
C SER A 131 -8.55 -10.24 -0.97
N ILE A 132 -7.34 -10.81 -1.05
CA ILE A 132 -6.14 -10.18 -0.49
C ILE A 132 -5.84 -8.85 -1.19
N ILE A 133 -5.91 -8.82 -2.53
CA ILE A 133 -5.68 -7.60 -3.31
C ILE A 133 -6.75 -6.54 -2.99
N LEU A 134 -7.99 -6.96 -2.72
CA LEU A 134 -9.11 -6.06 -2.38
C LEU A 134 -8.93 -5.33 -1.04
N LEU A 135 -8.10 -5.85 -0.13
CA LEU A 135 -7.80 -5.15 1.14
C LEU A 135 -7.07 -3.83 0.91
N ILE A 136 -6.33 -3.70 -0.19
CA ILE A 136 -5.59 -2.47 -0.54
C ILE A 136 -6.54 -1.30 -0.80
N PRO A 137 -7.49 -1.35 -1.76
CA PRO A 137 -8.39 -0.24 -1.99
C PRO A 137 -9.26 0.08 -0.76
N ILE A 138 -9.63 -0.92 0.05
CA ILE A 138 -10.35 -0.68 1.31
C ILE A 138 -9.52 0.20 2.25
N TRP A 139 -8.25 -0.16 2.46
CA TRP A 139 -7.34 0.64 3.27
C TRP A 139 -7.08 2.03 2.68
N VAL A 140 -6.90 2.11 1.36
CA VAL A 140 -6.65 3.39 0.67
C VAL A 140 -7.86 4.31 0.75
N VAL A 141 -9.09 3.81 0.63
CA VAL A 141 -10.32 4.58 0.88
C VAL A 141 -10.35 5.09 2.31
N PHE A 142 -10.03 4.24 3.29
CA PHE A 142 -9.98 4.63 4.69
C PHE A 142 -8.99 5.78 4.95
N VAL A 143 -7.75 5.69 4.45
CA VAL A 143 -6.77 6.78 4.64
C VAL A 143 -7.14 8.03 3.84
N THR A 144 -7.74 7.88 2.65
CA THR A 144 -8.24 9.00 1.83
C THR A 144 -9.34 9.76 2.54
N TYR A 145 -10.26 9.05 3.21
CA TYR A 145 -11.30 9.67 4.03
C TYR A 145 -10.69 10.53 5.14
N HIS A 146 -9.67 10.03 5.84
CA HIS A 146 -9.01 10.79 6.91
C HIS A 146 -8.27 12.03 6.40
N MET A 147 -7.77 12.00 5.17
CA MET A 147 -7.09 13.16 4.57
C MET A 147 -7.99 14.39 4.41
N PHE A 148 -9.32 14.22 4.33
CA PHE A 148 -10.26 15.34 4.29
C PHE A 148 -10.34 16.13 5.61
N PHE A 149 -9.91 15.54 6.72
CA PHE A 149 -10.01 16.15 8.05
C PHE A 149 -8.66 16.70 8.55
N ILE A 150 -7.56 16.33 7.90
CA ILE A 150 -6.20 16.80 8.22
C ILE A 150 -5.89 18.15 7.51
N TYR A 151 -6.68 18.53 6.51
CA TYR A 151 -6.55 19.77 5.73
C TYR A 151 -7.69 20.73 6.05
#